data_AF-T0T3L1-F1
#
_entry.id   AF-T0T3L1-F1
#
_cell.length_a   1.000
_cell.length_b   1.000
_cell.length_c   1.000
_cell.angle_alpha   90.00
_cell.angle_beta   90.00
_cell.angle_gamma   90.00
#
_symmetry.space_group_name_H-M   'P 1'
#
loop_
_entity.id
_entity.type
_entity.pdbx_description
1 polymer ?
#
loop_
_entity_poly.entity_id
_entity_poly.type
_entity_poly.pdbx_seq_one_letter_code
_entity_poly.pdbx_strand_id
1 'polypeptide(L)'
;MKRRSEIYTLPIDFEMAYTLADSGEWEGFDFKDGKLIHRGVTEQIVGVINELDEKLLAKSLSVFKFLEKECMQVRVKCVGGDIFCSKIIRGSRNTVSNAQEIKQIISAMAHDAKKIGREILLVEVVHTHLGRQSLTVCDGKVVKLETHALSQNDIKCIEKVKEFIDFPIKIKAITQEKMSYYKLVA
;
A
#
# COMPACT_ATOMS: atom_id res chain seq x y z
N MET A 1 -30.30 8.60 35.67
CA MET A 1 -29.09 9.21 35.07
C MET A 1 -28.75 8.43 33.79
N LYS A 2 -28.69 9.07 32.62
CA LYS A 2 -28.15 8.40 31.40
C LYS A 2 -26.63 8.35 31.55
N ARG A 3 -26.02 7.15 31.59
CA ARG A 3 -24.56 7.03 31.48
C ARG A 3 -24.15 7.65 30.14
N ARG A 4 -23.13 8.51 30.16
CA ARG A 4 -22.48 9.03 28.96
C ARG A 4 -21.63 7.87 28.41
N SER A 5 -21.81 7.52 27.14
CA SER A 5 -20.98 6.51 26.50
C SER A 5 -19.56 7.04 26.34
N GLU A 6 -18.57 6.20 26.60
CA GLU A 6 -17.16 6.54 26.39
C GLU A 6 -16.80 6.25 24.94
N ILE A 7 -16.36 7.28 24.21
CA ILE A 7 -15.98 7.17 22.80
C ILE A 7 -14.55 7.67 22.64
N TYR A 8 -13.68 6.85 22.08
CA TYR A 8 -12.31 7.22 21.74
C TYR A 8 -11.86 6.61 20.43
N THR A 9 -10.85 7.22 19.82
CA THR A 9 -10.29 6.83 18.53
C THR A 9 -8.81 6.53 18.68
N LEU A 10 -8.36 5.37 18.19
CA LEU A 10 -6.97 4.94 18.23
C LEU A 10 -6.43 4.80 16.79
N PRO A 11 -5.14 5.12 16.54
CA PRO A 11 -4.52 4.81 15.26
C PRO A 11 -4.41 3.30 15.04
N ILE A 12 -4.43 2.89 13.77
CA ILE A 12 -4.20 1.48 13.40
C ILE A 12 -2.83 1.36 12.75
N ASP A 13 -1.89 0.83 13.52
CA ASP A 13 -0.61 0.33 13.02
C ASP A 13 -0.68 -1.21 12.80
N PHE A 14 0.47 -1.79 12.47
CA PHE A 14 0.56 -3.23 12.20
C PHE A 14 0.23 -4.09 13.43
N GLU A 15 0.66 -3.68 14.64
CA GLU A 15 0.43 -4.43 15.88
C GLU A 15 -1.05 -4.44 16.26
N MET A 16 -1.72 -3.30 16.09
CA MET A 16 -3.16 -3.20 16.27
C MET A 16 -3.92 -4.07 15.26
N ALA A 17 -3.55 -4.02 13.98
CA ALA A 17 -4.17 -4.85 12.94
C ALA A 17 -3.96 -6.35 13.19
N TYR A 18 -2.78 -6.74 13.66
CA TYR A 18 -2.49 -8.10 14.09
C TYR A 18 -3.40 -8.51 15.26
N THR A 19 -3.51 -7.67 16.29
CA THR A 19 -4.34 -7.93 17.47
C THR A 19 -5.81 -8.10 17.11
N LEU A 20 -6.33 -7.26 16.21
CA LEU A 20 -7.72 -7.36 15.72
C LEU A 20 -7.99 -8.67 14.97
N ALA A 21 -7.01 -9.16 14.19
CA ALA A 21 -7.13 -10.45 13.51
C ALA A 21 -7.05 -11.63 14.49
N ASP A 22 -6.14 -11.55 15.47
CA ASP A 22 -5.92 -12.61 16.46
C ASP A 22 -7.10 -12.76 17.43
N SER A 23 -7.68 -11.63 17.85
CA SER A 23 -8.84 -11.62 18.76
C SER A 23 -10.16 -11.95 18.06
N GLY A 24 -10.22 -11.81 16.72
CA GLY A 24 -11.46 -11.94 15.95
C GLY A 24 -12.49 -10.84 16.25
N GLU A 25 -12.09 -9.74 16.91
CA GLU A 25 -13.00 -8.65 17.29
C GLU A 25 -13.49 -7.82 16.10
N TRP A 26 -12.87 -7.96 14.93
CA TRP A 26 -13.27 -7.24 13.72
C TRP A 26 -13.05 -8.05 12.44
N GLU A 27 -14.12 -8.33 11.69
CA GLU A 27 -14.08 -9.14 10.46
C GLU A 27 -13.20 -8.54 9.33
N GLY A 28 -12.86 -7.25 9.42
CA GLY A 28 -12.00 -6.58 8.44
C GLY A 28 -10.55 -7.06 8.44
N PHE A 29 -10.08 -7.75 9.47
CA PHE A 29 -8.73 -8.35 9.53
C PHE A 29 -8.80 -9.83 9.93
N ASP A 30 -7.94 -10.65 9.34
CA ASP A 30 -7.91 -12.11 9.55
C ASP A 30 -6.53 -12.69 9.20
N PHE A 31 -6.27 -13.95 9.56
CA PHE A 31 -5.11 -14.71 9.13
C PHE A 31 -5.45 -15.75 8.05
N LYS A 32 -4.64 -15.77 6.99
CA LYS A 32 -4.73 -16.77 5.92
C LYS A 32 -3.33 -17.18 5.50
N ASP A 33 -3.04 -18.49 5.52
CA ASP A 33 -1.73 -19.05 5.16
C ASP A 33 -0.55 -18.37 5.87
N GLY A 34 -0.73 -18.07 7.16
CA GLY A 34 0.28 -17.39 7.99
C GLY A 34 0.51 -15.91 7.67
N LYS A 35 -0.38 -15.27 6.91
CA LYS A 35 -0.32 -13.85 6.55
C LYS A 35 -1.50 -13.10 7.13
N LEU A 36 -1.25 -11.88 7.60
CA LEU A 36 -2.29 -10.95 7.99
C LEU A 36 -2.99 -10.41 6.74
N ILE A 37 -4.31 -10.56 6.67
CA ILE A 37 -5.16 -10.17 5.56
C ILE A 37 -6.10 -9.06 6.00
N HIS A 38 -6.29 -8.07 5.12
CA HIS A 38 -7.37 -7.10 5.23
C HIS A 38 -8.47 -7.44 4.23
N ARG A 39 -9.70 -7.62 4.72
CA ARG A 39 -10.91 -7.90 3.93
C ARG A 39 -11.61 -6.58 3.55
N GLY A 40 -10.96 -5.82 2.66
CA GLY A 40 -11.52 -4.59 2.10
C GLY A 40 -12.37 -4.84 0.85
N VAL A 41 -12.26 -3.96 -0.15
CA VAL A 41 -12.87 -4.17 -1.49
C VAL A 41 -12.39 -5.46 -2.17
N THR A 42 -11.20 -5.93 -1.79
CA THR A 42 -10.65 -7.25 -2.12
C THR A 42 -9.72 -7.68 -0.98
N GLU A 43 -9.42 -8.98 -0.89
CA GLU A 43 -8.37 -9.48 0.00
C GLU A 43 -7.01 -8.88 -0.39
N GLN A 44 -6.36 -8.29 0.62
CA GLN A 44 -5.04 -7.68 0.52
C GLN A 44 -4.18 -8.17 1.67
N ILE A 45 -2.88 -8.37 1.41
CA ILE A 45 -1.95 -8.74 2.46
C ILE A 45 -1.48 -7.47 3.15
N VAL A 46 -1.52 -7.51 4.48
CA VAL A 46 -0.99 -6.46 5.34
C VAL A 46 0.47 -6.79 5.67
N GLY A 47 1.33 -5.78 5.65
CA GLY A 47 2.74 -5.96 5.98
C GLY A 47 3.37 -4.71 6.54
N VAL A 48 4.54 -4.88 7.12
CA VAL A 48 5.41 -3.77 7.52
C VAL A 48 6.07 -3.12 6.30
N ILE A 49 6.44 -1.85 6.45
CA ILE A 49 7.20 -1.11 5.44
C ILE A 49 8.70 -1.38 5.59
N ASN A 50 9.44 -1.29 4.48
CA ASN A 50 10.90 -1.40 4.48
C ASN A 50 11.58 -0.02 4.31
N GLU A 51 12.91 0.03 4.29
CA GLU A 51 13.65 1.29 4.17
C GLU A 51 13.33 2.10 2.89
N LEU A 52 13.04 1.43 1.76
CA LEU A 52 12.67 2.11 0.52
C LEU A 52 11.27 2.72 0.63
N ASP A 53 10.36 2.04 1.33
CA ASP A 53 9.02 2.52 1.63
C ASP A 53 9.06 3.72 2.60
N GLU A 54 9.92 3.66 3.62
CA GLU A 54 10.13 4.80 4.53
C GLU A 54 10.67 6.03 3.78
N LYS A 55 11.63 5.83 2.86
CA LYS A 55 12.13 6.91 1.99
C LYS A 55 11.03 7.51 1.13
N LEU A 56 10.13 6.69 0.58
CA LEU A 56 8.99 7.16 -0.22
C LEU A 56 7.98 7.93 0.65
N LEU A 57 7.63 7.40 1.81
CA LEU A 57 6.71 8.02 2.77
C LEU A 57 7.26 9.37 3.26
N ALA A 58 8.55 9.44 3.61
CA ALA A 58 9.19 10.70 4.00
C ALA A 58 9.12 11.77 2.90
N LYS A 59 9.14 11.38 1.62
CA LYS A 59 8.97 12.31 0.50
C LYS A 59 7.51 12.77 0.34
N SER A 60 6.56 11.94 0.73
CA SER A 60 5.13 12.27 0.75
C SER A 60 4.79 13.24 1.89
N LEU A 61 5.49 13.14 3.03
CA LEU A 61 5.27 13.95 4.24
C LEU A 61 6.16 15.22 4.33
N SER A 62 6.78 15.67 3.24
CA SER A 62 7.94 16.59 3.35
C SER A 62 7.64 18.00 3.93
N VAL A 63 8.44 18.36 4.94
CA VAL A 63 8.77 19.66 5.62
C VAL A 63 7.64 20.63 5.98
N PHE A 64 6.65 20.86 5.13
CA PHE A 64 5.51 21.73 5.41
C PHE A 64 4.22 20.93 5.22
N LYS A 65 3.37 20.86 6.25
CA LYS A 65 2.07 20.14 6.21
C LYS A 65 1.18 20.52 5.02
N PHE A 66 1.39 21.71 4.43
CA PHE A 66 0.66 22.19 3.25
C PHE A 66 1.13 21.60 1.90
N LEU A 67 2.23 20.82 1.89
CA LEU A 67 2.81 20.19 0.70
C LEU A 67 2.72 18.67 0.75
N GLU A 68 1.99 18.09 1.70
CA GLU A 68 1.72 16.66 1.75
C GLU A 68 1.06 16.23 0.44
N LYS A 69 1.71 15.28 -0.24
CA LYS A 69 1.23 14.73 -1.52
C LYS A 69 1.53 13.27 -1.59
N GLU A 70 0.54 12.49 -2.03
CA GLU A 70 0.75 11.10 -2.33
C GLU A 70 1.86 10.95 -3.37
N CYS A 71 2.75 9.98 -3.16
CA CYS A 71 3.89 9.70 -4.01
C CYS A 71 3.81 8.25 -4.49
N MET A 72 4.35 7.99 -5.69
CA MET A 72 4.48 6.66 -6.27
C MET A 72 5.93 6.41 -6.70
N GLN A 73 6.36 5.17 -6.63
CA GLN A 73 7.59 4.68 -7.21
C GLN A 73 7.38 3.28 -7.80
N VAL A 74 7.89 3.06 -9.00
CA VAL A 74 7.98 1.74 -9.62
C VAL A 74 9.33 1.13 -9.26
N ARG A 75 9.35 -0.13 -8.87
CA ARG A 75 10.57 -0.88 -8.53
C ARG A 75 10.60 -2.19 -9.30
N VAL A 76 11.67 -2.46 -10.02
CA VAL A 76 11.88 -3.72 -10.72
C VAL A 76 12.83 -4.56 -9.88
N LYS A 77 12.33 -5.69 -9.37
CA LYS A 77 13.11 -6.67 -8.62
C LYS A 77 13.63 -7.74 -9.57
N CYS A 78 14.92 -7.98 -9.53
CA CYS A 78 15.59 -8.96 -10.36
C CYS A 78 16.02 -10.19 -9.58
N VAL A 79 16.25 -11.28 -10.30
CA VAL A 79 16.90 -12.47 -9.77
C VAL A 79 18.29 -12.08 -9.25
N GLY A 80 18.67 -12.59 -8.07
CA GLY A 80 19.92 -12.22 -7.40
C GLY A 80 19.81 -11.01 -6.47
N GLY A 81 18.63 -10.38 -6.37
CA GLY A 81 18.33 -9.37 -5.33
C GLY A 81 18.49 -7.91 -5.76
N ASP A 82 18.91 -7.64 -7.00
CA ASP A 82 19.00 -6.27 -7.51
C ASP A 82 17.62 -5.61 -7.59
N ILE A 83 17.55 -4.34 -7.22
CA ILE A 83 16.32 -3.53 -7.27
C ILE A 83 16.59 -2.25 -8.04
N PHE A 84 15.97 -2.11 -9.22
CA PHE A 84 15.96 -0.85 -9.98
C PHE A 84 14.77 -0.02 -9.54
N CYS A 85 14.97 1.25 -9.21
CA CYS A 85 13.91 2.14 -8.76
C CYS A 85 13.70 3.26 -9.77
N SER A 86 12.45 3.56 -10.11
CA SER A 86 12.11 4.76 -10.88
C SER A 86 12.38 6.02 -10.05
N LYS A 87 12.36 7.18 -10.72
CA LYS A 87 12.16 8.45 -10.03
C LYS A 87 10.85 8.41 -9.23
N ILE A 88 10.83 9.13 -8.11
CA ILE A 88 9.61 9.30 -7.31
C ILE A 88 8.68 10.25 -8.04
N ILE A 89 7.46 9.80 -8.27
CA ILE A 89 6.38 10.56 -8.92
C ILE A 89 5.51 11.14 -7.81
N ARG A 90 5.30 12.45 -7.84
CA ARG A 90 4.42 13.14 -6.91
C ARG A 90 3.06 13.30 -7.56
N GLY A 91 2.02 12.89 -6.86
CA GLY A 91 0.66 12.99 -7.38
C GLY A 91 0.18 14.41 -7.59
N SER A 92 -0.81 14.50 -8.47
CA SER A 92 -1.71 15.65 -8.59
C SER A 92 -2.70 15.66 -7.41
N ARG A 93 -3.60 16.65 -7.34
CA ARG A 93 -4.66 16.68 -6.31
C ARG A 93 -5.59 15.46 -6.34
N ASN A 94 -5.70 14.76 -7.47
CA ASN A 94 -6.72 13.72 -7.67
C ASN A 94 -6.13 12.32 -7.92
N THR A 95 -4.90 12.21 -8.44
CA THR A 95 -4.28 10.92 -8.78
C THR A 95 -2.76 11.00 -8.71
N VAL A 96 -2.10 9.88 -8.37
CA VAL A 96 -0.64 9.80 -8.34
C VAL A 96 -0.02 9.46 -9.69
N SER A 97 -0.66 8.59 -10.47
CA SER A 97 -0.29 8.26 -11.85
C SER A 97 -1.45 7.52 -12.54
N ASN A 98 -1.32 7.28 -13.84
CA ASN A 98 -2.28 6.50 -14.63
C ASN A 98 -1.61 5.27 -15.26
N ALA A 99 -2.43 4.33 -15.74
CA ALA A 99 -1.94 3.06 -16.29
C ALA A 99 -0.94 3.23 -17.44
N GLN A 100 -1.11 4.24 -18.30
CA GLN A 100 -0.23 4.48 -19.44
C GLN A 100 1.17 4.93 -18.99
N GLU A 101 1.25 5.84 -18.02
CA GLU A 101 2.52 6.30 -17.44
C GLU A 101 3.23 5.16 -16.69
N ILE A 102 2.51 4.41 -15.85
CA ILE A 102 3.05 3.24 -15.14
C ILE A 102 3.63 2.23 -16.13
N LYS A 103 2.88 1.89 -17.19
CA LYS A 103 3.33 0.98 -18.25
C LYS A 103 4.64 1.47 -18.88
N GLN A 104 4.72 2.74 -19.28
CA GLN A 104 5.92 3.30 -19.91
C GLN A 104 7.15 3.21 -18.99
N ILE A 105 6.99 3.51 -17.71
CA ILE A 105 8.07 3.40 -16.72
C ILE A 105 8.53 1.95 -16.59
N ILE A 106 7.59 1.01 -16.45
CA ILE A 106 7.93 -0.42 -16.33
C ILE A 106 8.66 -0.89 -17.58
N SER A 107 8.16 -0.57 -18.79
CA SER A 107 8.80 -0.98 -20.04
C SER A 107 10.23 -0.44 -20.17
N ALA A 108 10.46 0.83 -19.82
CA ALA A 108 11.79 1.43 -19.86
C ALA A 108 12.74 0.75 -18.86
N MET A 109 12.31 0.58 -17.61
CA MET A 109 13.13 -0.08 -16.59
C MET A 109 13.39 -1.56 -16.91
N ALA A 110 12.41 -2.25 -17.49
CA ALA A 110 12.57 -3.63 -17.90
C ALA A 110 13.57 -3.78 -19.07
N HIS A 111 13.54 -2.85 -20.02
CA HIS A 111 14.53 -2.78 -21.10
C HIS A 111 15.93 -2.55 -20.54
N ASP A 112 16.09 -1.61 -19.60
CA ASP A 112 17.39 -1.31 -18.99
C ASP A 112 17.95 -2.49 -18.20
N ALA A 113 17.11 -3.19 -17.42
CA ALA A 113 17.52 -4.40 -16.69
C ALA A 113 17.97 -5.52 -17.65
N LYS A 114 17.22 -5.77 -18.74
CA LYS A 114 17.58 -6.76 -19.76
C LYS A 114 18.89 -6.41 -20.47
N LYS A 115 19.12 -5.12 -20.76
CA LYS A 115 20.34 -4.65 -21.43
C LYS A 115 21.61 -4.98 -20.65
N ILE A 116 21.54 -5.04 -19.33
CA ILE A 116 22.67 -5.40 -18.46
C ILE A 116 22.62 -6.87 -17.98
N GLY A 117 21.80 -7.70 -18.63
CA GLY A 117 21.73 -9.15 -18.37
C GLY A 117 21.00 -9.55 -17.10
N ARG A 118 20.14 -8.69 -16.54
CA ARG A 118 19.36 -9.02 -15.34
C ARG A 118 17.99 -9.58 -15.69
N GLU A 119 17.65 -10.71 -15.09
CA GLU A 119 16.33 -11.32 -15.18
C GLU A 119 15.38 -10.68 -14.17
N ILE A 120 14.16 -10.35 -14.60
CA ILE A 120 13.16 -9.67 -13.78
C ILE A 120 12.27 -10.72 -13.10
N LEU A 121 12.20 -10.65 -11.77
CA LEU A 121 11.36 -11.53 -10.93
C LEU A 121 9.95 -10.94 -10.74
N LEU A 122 9.88 -9.65 -10.43
CA LEU A 122 8.66 -8.97 -10.01
C LEU A 122 8.79 -7.47 -10.24
N VAL A 123 7.68 -6.84 -10.61
CA VAL A 123 7.55 -5.38 -10.56
C VAL A 123 6.73 -4.99 -9.34
N GLU A 124 7.18 -4.01 -8.57
CA GLU A 124 6.40 -3.40 -7.51
C GLU A 124 5.98 -1.99 -7.93
N VAL A 125 4.67 -1.71 -7.89
CA VAL A 125 4.14 -0.35 -8.01
C VAL A 125 3.71 0.09 -6.63
N VAL A 126 4.49 0.99 -6.03
CA VAL A 126 4.34 1.37 -4.63
C VAL A 126 3.87 2.80 -4.54
N HIS A 127 2.81 3.08 -3.79
CA HIS A 127 2.31 4.44 -3.57
C HIS A 127 1.93 4.67 -2.11
N THR A 128 1.87 5.94 -1.69
CA THR A 128 1.54 6.34 -0.33
C THR A 128 0.09 6.82 -0.25
N HIS A 129 -0.61 6.47 0.82
CA HIS A 129 -1.90 7.05 1.21
C HIS A 129 -1.71 7.94 2.43
N LEU A 130 -2.22 9.16 2.35
CA LEU A 130 -2.06 10.18 3.39
C LEU A 130 -3.22 10.22 4.40
N GLY A 131 -4.30 9.48 4.14
CA GLY A 131 -5.37 9.33 5.11
C GLY A 131 -4.88 8.62 6.37
N ARG A 132 -5.42 9.04 7.52
CA ARG A 132 -5.12 8.44 8.83
C ARG A 132 -5.98 7.22 9.04
N GLN A 133 -5.35 6.11 9.40
CA GLN A 133 -6.08 4.89 9.75
C GLN A 133 -6.48 4.93 11.21
N SER A 134 -7.73 4.58 11.50
CA SER A 134 -8.23 4.66 12.87
C SER A 134 -9.33 3.65 13.18
N LEU A 135 -9.38 3.25 14.44
CA LEU A 135 -10.47 2.47 15.01
C LEU A 135 -11.20 3.34 16.04
N THR A 136 -12.52 3.29 16.04
CA THR A 136 -13.36 3.97 17.05
C THR A 136 -13.96 2.92 17.97
N VAL A 137 -13.79 3.11 19.28
CA VAL A 137 -14.36 2.27 20.32
C VAL A 137 -15.48 3.04 21.02
N CYS A 138 -16.61 2.38 21.25
CA CYS A 138 -17.71 2.88 22.08
C CYS A 138 -18.01 1.84 23.15
N ASP A 139 -17.94 2.23 24.42
CA ASP A 139 -18.22 1.37 25.58
C ASP A 139 -17.48 0.01 25.53
N GLY A 140 -16.20 0.06 25.14
CA GLY A 140 -15.32 -1.11 25.06
C GLY A 140 -15.50 -1.99 23.83
N LYS A 141 -16.33 -1.61 22.85
CA LYS A 141 -16.52 -2.34 21.59
C LYS A 141 -16.06 -1.51 20.39
N VAL A 142 -15.37 -2.15 19.45
CA VAL A 142 -15.04 -1.53 18.16
C VAL A 142 -16.32 -1.29 17.38
N VAL A 143 -16.58 -0.03 17.00
CA VAL A 143 -17.80 0.37 16.27
C VAL A 143 -17.52 0.90 14.87
N LYS A 144 -16.28 1.34 14.61
CA LYS A 144 -15.87 1.85 13.30
C LYS A 144 -14.40 1.51 13.07
N LEU A 145 -14.09 1.09 11.85
CA LEU A 145 -12.74 0.95 11.34
C LEU A 145 -12.61 1.79 10.07
N GLU A 146 -11.58 2.63 10.02
CA GLU A 146 -11.23 3.42 8.84
C GLU A 146 -9.81 3.03 8.40
N THR A 147 -9.72 2.40 7.22
CA THR A 147 -8.45 1.97 6.63
C THR A 147 -8.20 2.67 5.31
N HIS A 148 -6.92 2.83 4.99
CA HIS A 148 -6.49 3.38 3.71
C HIS A 148 -5.74 2.31 2.92
N ALA A 149 -6.36 1.14 2.79
CA ALA A 149 -5.89 0.05 1.94
C ALA A 149 -6.01 0.41 0.44
N LEU A 150 -5.58 -0.49 -0.45
CA LEU A 150 -5.75 -0.29 -1.89
C LEU A 150 -7.23 -0.19 -2.23
N SER A 151 -7.56 0.81 -3.05
CA SER A 151 -8.89 1.01 -3.59
C SER A 151 -9.14 0.12 -4.81
N GLN A 152 -10.41 -0.02 -5.21
CA GLN A 152 -10.77 -0.73 -6.44
C GLN A 152 -10.14 -0.06 -7.68
N ASN A 153 -9.91 1.25 -7.64
CA ASN A 153 -9.29 1.99 -8.74
C ASN A 153 -7.80 1.66 -8.88
N ASP A 154 -7.08 1.51 -7.76
CA ASP A 154 -5.67 1.10 -7.77
C ASP A 154 -5.51 -0.28 -8.41
N ILE A 155 -6.37 -1.22 -8.00
CA ILE A 155 -6.38 -2.59 -8.50
C ILE A 155 -6.69 -2.61 -10.00
N LYS A 156 -7.79 -1.96 -10.43
CA LYS A 156 -8.16 -1.87 -11.86
C LYS A 156 -7.08 -1.19 -12.70
N CYS A 157 -6.38 -0.20 -12.15
CA CYS A 157 -5.29 0.48 -12.83
C CYS A 157 -4.16 -0.52 -13.14
N ILE A 158 -3.78 -1.33 -12.16
CA ILE A 158 -2.68 -2.30 -12.32
C ILE A 158 -3.09 -3.53 -13.12
N GLU A 159 -4.32 -3.99 -13.03
CA GLU A 159 -4.85 -5.03 -13.92
C GLU A 159 -4.73 -4.62 -15.39
N LYS A 160 -5.09 -3.37 -15.73
CA LYS A 160 -4.89 -2.83 -17.09
C LYS A 160 -3.43 -2.75 -17.51
N VAL A 161 -2.52 -2.41 -16.58
CA VAL A 161 -1.08 -2.42 -16.87
C VAL A 161 -0.60 -3.84 -17.12
N LYS A 162 -1.08 -4.81 -16.33
CA LYS A 162 -0.69 -6.22 -16.40
C LYS A 162 -1.00 -6.85 -17.76
N GLU A 163 -2.06 -6.42 -18.44
CA GLU A 163 -2.39 -6.85 -19.82
C GLU A 163 -1.24 -6.64 -20.82
N PHE A 164 -0.28 -5.76 -20.52
CA PHE A 164 0.85 -5.45 -21.40
C PHE A 164 2.22 -5.83 -20.81
N ILE A 165 2.26 -6.35 -19.58
CA ILE A 165 3.49 -6.62 -18.85
C ILE A 165 3.53 -8.12 -18.50
N ASP A 166 4.53 -8.81 -19.03
CA ASP A 166 4.69 -10.25 -18.84
C ASP A 166 5.09 -10.64 -17.41
N PHE A 167 5.66 -9.70 -16.66
CA PHE A 167 6.09 -9.93 -15.29
C PHE A 167 4.93 -9.79 -14.30
N PRO A 168 4.94 -10.55 -13.18
CA PRO A 168 4.04 -10.29 -12.08
C PRO A 168 4.17 -8.83 -11.60
N ILE A 169 3.06 -8.22 -11.19
CA ILE A 169 3.03 -6.88 -10.63
C ILE A 169 2.44 -6.91 -9.22
N LYS A 170 3.19 -6.41 -8.25
CA LYS A 170 2.70 -6.18 -6.89
C LYS A 170 2.36 -4.70 -6.71
N ILE A 171 1.08 -4.40 -6.58
CA ILE A 171 0.62 -3.07 -6.14
C ILE A 171 0.71 -3.00 -4.62
N LYS A 172 1.27 -1.90 -4.09
CA LYS A 172 1.47 -1.71 -2.64
C LYS A 172 1.12 -0.27 -2.23
N ALA A 173 0.16 -0.12 -1.33
CA ALA A 173 -0.12 1.14 -0.63
C ALA A 173 0.65 1.19 0.70
N ILE A 174 1.20 2.36 1.05
CA ILE A 174 1.87 2.64 2.33
C ILE A 174 1.10 3.73 3.06
N THR A 175 0.77 3.52 4.33
CA THR A 175 0.02 4.48 5.14
C THR A 175 0.92 5.28 6.07
N GLN A 176 0.38 6.36 6.65
CA GLN A 176 1.12 7.21 7.59
C GLN A 176 1.52 6.46 8.88
N GLU A 177 0.75 5.44 9.26
CA GLU A 177 0.98 4.56 10.42
C GLU A 177 2.03 3.47 10.14
N LYS A 178 2.86 3.64 9.09
CA LYS A 178 3.93 2.71 8.70
C LYS A 178 3.45 1.28 8.38
N MET A 179 2.19 1.14 8.00
CA MET A 179 1.63 -0.12 7.53
C MET A 179 1.57 -0.13 6.01
N SER A 180 1.54 -1.32 5.43
CA SER A 180 1.33 -1.48 4.01
C SER A 180 0.28 -2.51 3.68
N TYR A 181 -0.44 -2.24 2.59
CA TYR A 181 -1.40 -3.14 1.99
C TYR A 181 -0.93 -3.47 0.59
N TYR A 182 -0.88 -4.75 0.24
CA TYR A 182 -0.44 -5.13 -1.09
C TYR A 182 -1.23 -6.29 -1.66
N LYS A 183 -1.26 -6.33 -3.00
CA LYS A 183 -1.85 -7.39 -3.79
C LYS A 183 -0.90 -7.75 -4.93
N LEU A 184 -0.73 -9.05 -5.15
CA LEU A 184 -0.05 -9.56 -6.33
C LEU A 184 -1.07 -9.72 -7.47
N VAL A 185 -0.73 -9.17 -8.62
CA VAL A 185 -1.45 -9.31 -9.89
C VAL A 185 -0.50 -10.05 -10.82
N ALA A 186 -0.73 -11.36 -10.97
CA ALA A 186 0.11 -12.28 -11.74
C ALA A 186 -0.49 -12.54 -13.13
#